data_AF-A0A0Q9KXX8-F1
#
_entry.id   AF-A0A0Q9KXX8-F1
#
_cell.length_a   1.000
_cell.length_b   1.000
_cell.length_c   1.000
_cell.angle_alpha   90.00
_cell.angle_beta   90.00
_cell.angle_gamma   90.00
#
_symmetry.space_group_name_H-M   'P 1'
#
loop_
_entity.id
_entity.type
_entity.pdbx_description
1 polymer ?
#
loop_
_entity_poly.entity_id
_entity_poly.type
_entity_poly.pdbx_seq_one_letter_code
_entity_poly.pdbx_strand_id
1 'polypeptide(L)' 'MRIDTKIRQKARVEVAIDIIKDISEKEAVPEAFKDKLNAMSYEDLGALVMHIVKTRSVDEILN' A
#
# COMPACT_ATOMS: atom_id res chain seq x y z
N MET A 1 16.51 15.20 12.54
CA MET A 1 15.47 15.18 11.49
C MET A 1 15.39 13.84 10.72
N ARG A 2 15.74 12.69 11.32
CA ARG A 2 15.61 11.34 10.70
C ARG A 2 14.38 10.55 11.19
N ILE A 3 13.82 10.95 12.33
CA ILE A 3 12.68 10.28 12.96
C ILE A 3 11.38 10.60 12.20
N ASP A 4 11.22 11.86 11.78
CA ASP A 4 10.05 12.30 11.00
C ASP A 4 9.87 11.52 9.69
N THR A 5 10.96 11.16 9.02
CA THR A 5 10.92 10.46 7.74
C THR A 5 10.41 9.03 7.88
N LYS A 6 10.86 8.29 8.91
CA LYS A 6 10.43 6.90 9.15
C LYS A 6 8.99 6.82 9.64
N ILE A 7 8.58 7.73 10.52
CA ILE A 7 7.19 7.79 11.01
C ILE A 7 6.25 8.12 9.84
N ARG A 8 6.60 9.09 9.00
CA ARG A 8 5.81 9.41 7.80
C ARG A 8 5.77 8.26 6.81
N GLN A 9 6.88 7.54 6.60
CA GLN A 9 6.92 6.39 5.70
C GLN A 9 5.99 5.27 6.17
N LYS A 10 6.02 4.96 7.47
CA LYS A 10 5.12 3.96 8.07
C LYS A 10 3.64 4.36 7.93
N ALA A 11 3.31 5.61 8.26
CA ALA A 11 1.94 6.12 8.13
C ALA A 11 1.41 6.08 6.69
N ARG A 12 2.27 6.31 5.68
CA ARG A 12 1.89 6.26 4.26
C ARG A 12 1.56 4.85 3.78
N VAL A 13 2.36 3.88 4.20
CA VAL A 13 2.13 2.47 3.88
C VAL A 13 0.86 1.96 4.55
N GLU A 14 0.60 2.37 5.80
CA GLU A 14 -0.65 2.04 6.51
C GLU A 14 -1.87 2.61 5.77
N VAL A 15 -1.84 3.87 5.34
CA VAL A 15 -2.93 4.46 4.54
C VAL A 15 -3.14 3.71 3.22
N ALA A 16 -2.06 3.35 2.52
CA ALA A 16 -2.17 2.56 1.29
C ALA A 16 -2.79 1.19 1.56
N ILE A 17 -2.39 0.51 2.63
CA ILE A 17 -2.97 -0.77 3.05
C ILE A 17 -4.47 -0.64 3.31
N ASP A 18 -4.90 0.40 4.02
CA ASP A 18 -6.32 0.58 4.35
C ASP A 18 -7.16 0.83 3.10
N ILE A 19 -6.67 1.66 2.16
CA ILE A 19 -7.34 1.86 0.87
C ILE A 19 -7.44 0.54 0.09
N ILE A 20 -6.38 -0.26 0.09
CA ILE A 20 -6.35 -1.54 -0.62
C ILE A 20 -7.32 -2.54 -0.01
N LYS A 21 -7.39 -2.64 1.32
CA LYS A 21 -8.36 -3.48 2.04
C LYS A 21 -9.79 -3.10 1.70
N ASP A 22 -10.09 -1.80 1.72
CA ASP A 22 -11.41 -1.25 1.42
C ASP A 22 -11.84 -1.59 -0.02
N ILE A 23 -10.95 -1.38 -1.00
CA ILE A 23 -11.25 -1.65 -2.42
C ILE A 23 -11.36 -3.14 -2.72
N SER A 24 -10.54 -3.97 -2.06
CA SER A 24 -10.50 -5.41 -2.30
C SER A 24 -11.48 -6.21 -1.44
N GLU A 25 -12.20 -5.56 -0.53
CA GLU A 25 -13.06 -6.20 0.47
C GLU A 25 -12.32 -7.28 1.30
N LYS A 26 -11.00 -7.12 1.48
CA LYS A 26 -10.16 -8.06 2.24
C LYS A 26 -9.85 -7.50 3.62
N GLU A 27 -10.13 -8.27 4.68
CA GLU A 27 -9.79 -7.88 6.06
C GLU A 27 -8.27 -7.81 6.29
N ALA A 28 -7.50 -8.62 5.58
CA ALA A 28 -6.05 -8.72 5.74
C ALA A 28 -5.32 -8.77 4.39
N VAL A 29 -4.15 -8.14 4.38
CA VAL A 29 -3.19 -8.20 3.28
C VAL A 29 -1.99 -9.06 3.72
N PRO A 30 -1.46 -9.94 2.84
CA PRO A 30 -0.31 -10.79 3.16
C PRO A 30 0.89 -9.97 3.63
N GLU A 31 1.70 -10.53 4.54
CA GLU A 31 2.87 -9.83 5.08
C GLU A 31 3.90 -9.52 3.98
N ALA A 32 4.10 -10.45 3.03
CA ALA A 32 4.93 -10.24 1.85
C ALA A 32 4.49 -9.02 1.01
N PHE A 33 3.18 -8.73 0.99
CA PHE A 33 2.66 -7.57 0.31
C PHE A 33 2.96 -6.27 1.08
N LYS A 34 2.85 -6.30 2.41
CA LYS A 34 3.26 -5.15 3.25
C LYS A 34 4.75 -4.85 3.09
N ASP A 35 5.59 -5.87 3.00
CA ASP A 35 7.03 -5.70 2.76
C ASP A 35 7.29 -5.04 1.39
N LYS A 36 6.55 -5.46 0.36
CA LYS A 36 6.58 -4.84 -0.97
C LYS A 36 6.19 -3.36 -0.91
N LEU A 37 5.13 -3.01 -0.18
CA LEU A 37 4.71 -1.62 0.00
C LEU A 37 5.75 -0.80 0.78
N ASN A 38 6.38 -1.37 1.81
CA ASN A 38 7.42 -0.69 2.59
C ASN A 38 8.68 -0.39 1.76
N ALA A 39 8.97 -1.23 0.76
CA ALA A 39 10.10 -1.06 -0.15
C ALA A 39 9.82 -0.05 -1.28
N MET A 40 8.56 0.32 -1.53
CA MET A 40 8.18 1.25 -2.60
C MET A 40 8.52 2.70 -2.25
N SER A 41 8.86 3.47 -3.29
CA SER A 41 8.95 4.92 -3.17
C SER A 41 7.55 5.51 -2.95
N TYR A 42 7.49 6.77 -2.52
CA TYR A 42 6.22 7.47 -2.33
C TYR A 42 5.41 7.59 -3.62
N GLU A 43 6.09 7.80 -4.75
CA GLU A 43 5.47 7.92 -6.06
C GLU A 43 4.91 6.57 -6.53
N ASP A 44 5.68 5.49 -6.35
CA ASP A 44 5.24 4.13 -6.72
C ASP A 44 4.03 3.67 -5.88
N LEU A 45 4.03 3.97 -4.58
CA LEU A 45 2.90 3.74 -3.69
C LEU A 45 1.64 4.47 -4.18
N GLY A 46 1.78 5.75 -4.54
CA GLY A 46 0.68 6.54 -5.08
C GLY A 46 0.14 5.98 -6.39
N ALA A 47 1.03 5.58 -7.31
CA ALA A 47 0.66 4.99 -8.59
C ALA A 47 -0.08 3.65 -8.40
N LEU A 48 0.41 2.80 -7.49
CA LEU A 48 -0.21 1.52 -7.16
C LEU A 48 -1.63 1.70 -6.60
N VAL A 49 -1.80 2.57 -5.60
CA VAL A 49 -3.11 2.85 -5.01
C VAL A 49 -4.08 3.38 -6.07
N MET A 50 -3.64 4.31 -6.91
CA MET A 50 -4.48 4.85 -8.00
C MET A 50 -4.84 3.79 -9.05
N HIS A 51 -3.93 2.85 -9.32
CA HIS A 51 -4.20 1.72 -10.20
C HIS A 51 -5.30 0.83 -9.61
N ILE A 52 -5.17 0.43 -8.34
CA ILE A 52 -6.15 -0.40 -7.63
C ILE A 52 -7.52 0.28 -7.57
N VAL A 53 -7.57 1.58 -7.29
CA VAL A 53 -8.82 2.37 -7.32
C VAL A 53 -9.51 2.30 -8.70
N LYS A 54 -8.73 2.39 -9.78
CA LYS A 54 -9.27 2.38 -11.15
C LYS A 54 -9.72 1.00 -11.61
N THR A 55 -8.97 -0.04 -11.28
CA THR A 55 -9.24 -1.41 -11.74
C THR A 55 -10.17 -2.15 -10.80
N ARG A 56 -10.33 -1.67 -9.55
CA ARG A 56 -10.96 -2.39 -8.43
C ARG A 56 -10.41 -3.81 -8.25
N SER A 57 -9.19 -4.05 -8.71
CA SER A 57 -8.57 -5.37 -8.66
C SER A 57 -7.22 -5.29 -7.95
N VAL A 58 -7.01 -6.26 -7.08
CA VAL A 58 -5.75 -6.54 -6.39
C VAL A 58 -5.17 -7.88 -6.82
N ASP A 59 -5.78 -8.55 -7.80
CA ASP A 59 -5.40 -9.92 -8.18
C ASP A 59 -4.03 -10.01 -8.86
N GLU A 60 -3.62 -8.98 -9.59
CA GLU A 60 -2.26 -8.89 -10.16
C GLU A 60 -1.20 -8.59 -9.09
N ILE A 61 -1.64 -8.19 -7.90
CA ILE A 61 -0.78 -7.64 -6.84
C ILE A 61 -0.58 -8.65 -5.71
N LEU A 62 -1.59 -9.50 -5.47
CA LEU A 62 -1.63 -10.51 -4.40
C LEU A 62 -1.24 -11.92 -4.88
N ASN A 63 -0.98 -12.11 -6.19
CA ASN A 63 -0.38 -13.32 -6.75
C ASN A 63 1.15 -13.27 -6.71
#